data_AF-A0A936PK84-F1
#
_entry.id   AF-A0A936PK84-F1
#
_cell.length_a   1.000
_cell.length_b   1.000
_cell.length_c   1.000
_cell.angle_alpha   90.00
_cell.angle_beta   90.00
_cell.angle_gamma   90.00
#
_symmetry.space_group_name_H-M   'P 1'
#
loop_
_entity.id
_entity.type
_entity.pdbx_description
1 polymer ?
#
loop_
_entity_poly.entity_id
_entity_poly.type
_entity_poly.pdbx_seq_one_letter_code
_entity_poly.pdbx_strand_id
1 'polypeptide(L)'
;MLYDAYLAQDLVKMEELMYGSYTQEEIGVLLDNRNKYWVEQLSTKMNEQSVFLAVGALHLPGENGLIELLRARGFTVEAVKTKH
;
A
#
# COMPACT_ATOMS: atom_id res chain seq x y z
N MET A 1 -18.07 0.15 -6.67
CA MET A 1 -17.82 -0.54 -5.38
C MET A 1 -16.32 -0.75 -5.20
N LEU A 2 -15.85 -1.17 -4.02
CA LEU A 2 -14.42 -1.45 -3.80
C LEU A 2 -13.88 -2.53 -4.76
N TYR A 3 -14.70 -3.55 -5.02
CA TYR A 3 -14.37 -4.63 -5.97
C TYR A 3 -14.11 -4.10 -7.38
N ASP A 4 -14.95 -3.19 -7.87
CA ASP A 4 -14.81 -2.63 -9.22
C ASP A 4 -13.54 -1.77 -9.33
N ALA A 5 -13.26 -0.95 -8.30
CA ALA A 5 -12.05 -0.14 -8.24
C ALA A 5 -10.78 -1.00 -8.21
N TYR A 6 -10.83 -2.13 -7.47
CA TYR A 6 -9.74 -3.11 -7.45
C TYR A 6 -9.51 -3.74 -8.82
N LEU A 7 -10.56 -4.20 -9.51
CA LEU A 7 -10.44 -4.77 -10.86
C LEU A 7 -9.94 -3.75 -11.89
N ALA A 8 -10.35 -2.48 -11.74
CA ALA A 8 -9.91 -1.38 -12.59
C ALA A 8 -8.51 -0.86 -12.26
N GLN A 9 -7.85 -1.39 -11.21
CA GLN A 9 -6.55 -0.93 -10.71
C GLN A 9 -6.55 0.57 -10.31
N ASP A 10 -7.72 1.09 -9.91
CA ASP A 10 -7.91 2.50 -9.57
C ASP A 10 -7.56 2.75 -8.10
N LEU A 11 -6.27 3.00 -7.83
CA LEU A 11 -5.75 3.27 -6.49
C LEU A 11 -6.42 4.50 -5.85
N VAL A 12 -6.73 5.53 -6.63
CA VAL A 12 -7.38 6.75 -6.14
C VAL A 12 -8.78 6.44 -5.67
N LYS A 13 -9.55 5.68 -6.48
CA LYS A 13 -10.90 5.31 -6.09
C LYS A 13 -10.94 4.36 -4.90
N MET A 14 -9.97 3.45 -4.80
CA MET A 14 -9.84 2.58 -3.62
C MET A 14 -9.56 3.38 -2.35
N GLU A 15 -8.70 4.40 -2.41
CA GLU A 15 -8.43 5.31 -1.31
C GLU A 15 -9.68 6.09 -0.86
N GLU A 16 -10.39 6.70 -1.81
CA GLU A 16 -11.65 7.40 -1.54
C GLU A 16 -12.67 6.50 -0.84
N LEU A 17 -12.84 5.27 -1.35
CA LEU A 17 -13.79 4.31 -0.79
C LEU A 17 -13.37 3.84 0.60
N MET A 18 -12.07 3.70 0.85
CA MET A 18 -11.54 3.36 2.17
C MET A 18 -11.86 4.44 3.20
N TYR A 19 -11.52 5.70 2.92
CA TYR A 19 -11.83 6.83 3.81
C TYR A 19 -13.32 7.09 3.98
N GLY A 20 -14.15 6.68 3.00
CA GLY A 20 -15.60 6.73 3.11
C GLY A 20 -16.23 5.58 3.90
N SER A 21 -15.49 4.49 4.15
CA SER A 21 -16.01 3.25 4.77
C SER A 21 -15.50 2.99 6.18
N TYR A 22 -14.38 3.59 6.57
CA TYR A 22 -13.73 3.40 7.86
C TYR A 22 -13.43 4.74 8.52
N THR A 23 -13.40 4.75 9.85
CA THR A 23 -12.88 5.89 10.61
C THR A 23 -11.36 5.98 10.49
N GLN A 24 -10.80 7.15 10.76
CA GLN A 24 -9.34 7.34 10.78
C GLN A 24 -8.64 6.45 11.81
N GLU A 25 -9.30 6.17 12.94
CA GLU A 25 -8.77 5.26 13.95
C GLU A 25 -8.70 3.82 13.43
N GLU A 26 -9.76 3.34 12.78
CA GLU A 26 -9.78 2.01 12.15
C GLU A 26 -8.74 1.89 11.04
N ILE A 27 -8.60 2.91 10.18
CA ILE A 27 -7.55 2.96 9.14
C ILE A 27 -6.17 2.91 9.78
N GLY A 28 -5.97 3.66 10.87
CA GLY A 28 -4.75 3.65 11.65
C GLY A 28 -4.34 2.23 12.10
N VAL A 29 -5.30 1.50 12.69
CA VAL A 29 -5.07 0.15 13.21
C VAL A 29 -4.94 -0.90 12.10
N LEU A 30 -5.82 -0.85 11.10
CA LEU A 30 -5.90 -1.85 10.05
C LEU A 30 -4.77 -1.71 9.02
N LEU A 31 -4.28 -0.49 8.78
CA LEU A 31 -3.38 -0.19 7.66
C LEU A 31 -2.15 0.60 8.11
N ASP A 32 -2.30 1.84 8.57
CA ASP A 32 -1.18 2.78 8.69
C ASP A 32 -0.09 2.28 9.65
N ASN A 33 -0.48 1.80 10.84
CA ASN A 33 0.47 1.29 11.84
C ASN A 33 1.22 0.06 11.32
N ARG A 34 0.52 -0.82 10.58
CA ARG A 34 1.12 -2.02 9.98
C ARG A 34 2.07 -1.65 8.85
N ASN A 35 1.67 -0.71 7.97
CA ASN A 35 2.50 -0.22 6.88
C ASN A 35 3.80 0.41 7.38
N LYS A 36 3.72 1.30 8.38
CA LYS A 36 4.88 1.94 8.99
C LYS A 36 5.84 0.92 9.61
N TYR A 37 5.30 -0.02 10.38
CA TYR A 37 6.08 -1.10 10.97
C TYR A 37 6.75 -1.97 9.90
N TRP A 38 6.02 -2.39 8.86
CA TRP A 38 6.58 -3.21 7.79
C TRP A 38 7.68 -2.49 7.01
N VAL A 39 7.48 -1.24 6.61
CA VAL A 39 8.49 -0.50 5.84
C VAL A 39 9.77 -0.33 6.64
N GLU A 40 9.68 -0.11 7.96
CA GLU A 40 10.86 -0.12 8.84
C GLU A 40 11.63 -1.43 8.79
N GLN A 41 10.94 -2.57 8.95
CA GLN A 41 11.58 -3.90 8.97
C GLN A 41 12.08 -4.35 7.59
N LEU A 42 11.32 -4.05 6.54
CA LEU A 42 11.59 -4.53 5.19
C LEU A 42 12.69 -3.72 4.50
N SER A 43 12.83 -2.42 4.79
CA SER A 43 13.81 -1.56 4.10
C SER A 43 15.23 -2.14 4.17
N THR A 44 15.64 -2.63 5.34
CA THR A 44 16.95 -3.28 5.51
C THR A 44 17.06 -4.56 4.68
N LYS A 45 16.05 -5.44 4.76
CA LYS A 45 16.07 -6.74 4.06
C LYS A 45 16.06 -6.59 2.54
N MET A 46 15.32 -5.61 2.01
CA MET A 46 15.24 -5.36 0.58
C MET A 46 16.54 -4.81 -0.02
N ASN A 47 17.41 -4.21 0.80
CA ASN A 47 18.76 -3.81 0.37
C ASN A 47 19.74 -5.00 0.31
N GLU A 48 19.48 -6.07 1.05
CA GLU A 48 20.34 -7.25 1.12
C GLU A 48 19.94 -8.32 0.09
N GLN A 49 18.64 -8.49 -0.15
CA GLN A 49 18.12 -9.54 -1.02
C GLN A 49 16.76 -9.17 -1.64
N SER A 50 16.40 -9.87 -2.70
CA SER A 50 15.06 -9.76 -3.28
C SER A 50 14.01 -10.33 -2.32
N VAL A 51 12.93 -9.57 -2.10
CA VAL A 51 11.82 -9.95 -1.22
C VAL A 51 10.52 -10.00 -2.03
N PHE A 52 9.77 -11.09 -1.88
CA PHE A 52 8.39 -11.17 -2.34
C PHE A 52 7.46 -10.96 -1.15
N LEU A 53 6.60 -9.95 -1.21
CA LEU A 53 5.64 -9.61 -0.16
C LEU A 53 4.22 -9.62 -0.74
N ALA A 54 3.32 -10.38 -0.12
CA ALA A 54 1.90 -10.38 -0.45
C ALA A 54 1.10 -9.61 0.62
N VAL A 55 0.33 -8.61 0.20
CA VAL A 55 -0.52 -7.77 1.05
C VAL A 55 -1.87 -7.53 0.39
N GLY A 56 -2.86 -7.07 1.16
CA GLY A 56 -4.12 -6.58 0.61
C GLY A 56 -3.93 -5.26 -0.15
N ALA A 57 -4.76 -5.02 -1.17
CA ALA A 57 -4.62 -3.86 -2.06
C ALA A 57 -4.75 -2.50 -1.35
N LEU A 58 -5.56 -2.42 -0.30
CA LEU A 58 -5.71 -1.20 0.50
C LEU A 58 -4.46 -0.80 1.29
N HIS A 59 -3.43 -1.66 1.34
CA HIS A 59 -2.14 -1.26 1.89
C HIS A 59 -1.33 -0.34 0.95
N LEU A 60 -1.72 -0.22 -0.32
CA LEU A 60 -0.94 0.50 -1.33
C LEU A 60 -1.16 2.02 -1.38
N PRO A 61 -2.42 2.53 -1.42
CA PRO A 61 -2.67 3.95 -1.66
C PRO A 61 -2.58 4.82 -0.39
N GLY A 62 -2.60 6.14 -0.59
CA GLY A 62 -2.52 7.15 0.47
C GLY A 62 -1.11 7.49 0.97
N GLU A 63 -1.00 8.57 1.74
CA GLU A 63 0.27 9.06 2.29
C GLU A 63 0.96 8.06 3.22
N ASN A 64 0.16 7.26 3.94
CA ASN A 64 0.64 6.15 4.79
C ASN A 64 0.61 4.80 4.05
N GLY A 65 0.36 4.80 2.74
CA GLY A 65 0.40 3.64 1.87
C GLY A 65 1.83 3.15 1.62
N LEU A 66 1.98 1.87 1.32
CA LEU A 66 3.29 1.26 1.07
C LEU A 66 4.04 1.92 -0.09
N ILE A 67 3.34 2.40 -1.12
CA ILE A 67 3.98 3.04 -2.27
C ILE A 67 4.74 4.30 -1.83
N GLU A 68 4.08 5.21 -1.11
CA GLU A 68 4.67 6.47 -0.67
C GLU A 68 5.69 6.27 0.44
N LEU A 69 5.43 5.37 1.39
CA LEU A 69 6.38 5.06 2.45
C LEU A 69 7.68 4.45 1.90
N LEU A 70 7.61 3.57 0.90
CA LEU A 70 8.81 3.01 0.27
C LEU A 70 9.57 4.06 -0.54
N ARG A 71 8.86 4.93 -1.29
CA ARG A 71 9.48 6.07 -1.99
C ARG A 71 10.19 7.00 -1.03
N ALA A 72 9.58 7.31 0.11
CA ALA A 72 10.18 8.13 1.17
C ALA A 72 11.45 7.49 1.78
N ARG A 73 11.64 6.17 1.64
CA ARG A 73 12.86 5.46 2.04
C ARG A 73 13.90 5.35 0.92
N GLY A 74 13.69 6.02 -0.21
CA GLY A 74 14.63 6.07 -1.33
C GLY A 74 14.47 4.93 -2.32
N PHE A 75 13.43 4.09 -2.20
CA PHE A 75 13.15 3.06 -3.18
C PHE A 75 12.45 3.64 -4.40
N THR A 76 12.79 3.13 -5.58
CA THR A 76 11.97 3.31 -6.77
C THR A 76 10.86 2.26 -6.74
N VAL A 77 9.60 2.71 -6.83
CA VAL A 77 8.43 1.83 -6.81
C VAL A 77 7.73 1.92 -8.16
N GLU A 78 7.75 0.81 -8.90
CA GLU A 78 7.18 0.69 -10.23
C GLU A 78 6.07 -0.35 -10.26
N ALA A 79 4.98 -0.04 -10.96
CA ALA A 79 3.91 -0.99 -11.18
C ALA A 79 4.36 -2.06 -12.18
N VAL A 80 4.19 -3.34 -11.82
CA VAL A 80 4.38 -4.44 -12.76
C VAL A 80 3.16 -4.49 -13.68
N LYS A 81 3.37 -4.23 -14.97
CA LYS A 81 2.30 -4.29 -15.96
C LYS A 81 1.74 -5.71 -16.06
N THR A 82 0.43 -5.84 -15.88
CA THR A 82 -0.30 -7.07 -16.15
C THR A 82 -0.76 -7.06 -17.61
N LYS A 83 -1.12 -8.22 -18.17
CA LYS A 83 -1.54 -8.35 -19.59
C LYS A 83 -2.99 -7.89 -19.84
N HIS A 84 -3.60 -7.20 -18.88
CA HIS A 84 -4.99 -6.77 -18.92
C HIS A 84 -5.08 -5.28 -19.24
#